data_AF-A0A1Y4FBH8-F1
#
_entry.id   AF-A0A1Y4FBH8-F1
#
_cell.length_a   1.000
_cell.length_b   1.000
_cell.length_c   1.000
_cell.angle_alpha   90.00
_cell.angle_beta   90.00
_cell.angle_gamma   90.00
#
_symmetry.space_group_name_H-M   'P 1'
#
loop_
_entity.id
_entity.type
_entity.pdbx_description
1 polymer ?
#
loop_
_entity_poly.entity_id
_entity_poly.type
_entity_poly.pdbx_seq_one_letter_code
_entity_poly.pdbx_strand_id
1 'polypeptide(L)'
;MKPALHQFALYQLKDLPENRLIRFRPYETLQKQNIQVRCENYEQKYIGQMGESDTPASIRKRFDEHPPRTFGGHSISVSDVLVLNHQGEVTSYYVEKDGFVVIAGFIRTGSSSALISFDTTDFHIEGKEGSWLAYDSIRIDGREFFLMEHTVYGAEAANVVLDEQGKLIVDDVFHGFDETVKAQIKAYLSPPGNTLPPERKEKPPLENWQKAYENGEYLRSAEITEEQNYNMIDGRMNNLPPKPRKIGKRISVLDRLHLKQAEIAEKTGRAAPQMAAEEDLERRRK
;
A
#
# COMPACT_ATOMS: atom_id res chain seq x y z
N MET A 1 -4.99 7.71 -5.04
CA MET A 1 -3.69 6.99 -5.02
C MET A 1 -2.51 7.91 -5.32
N LYS A 2 -1.66 8.21 -4.33
CA LYS A 2 -0.28 8.66 -4.63
C LYS A 2 0.46 7.47 -5.25
N PRO A 3 1.19 7.63 -6.36
CA PRO A 3 1.92 6.51 -6.97
C PRO A 3 2.92 5.95 -5.96
N ALA A 4 3.05 4.62 -5.92
CA ALA A 4 4.11 3.96 -5.19
C ALA A 4 5.45 4.53 -5.70
N LEU A 5 6.19 5.19 -4.82
CA LEU A 5 7.41 5.89 -5.19
C LEU A 5 8.54 4.87 -5.25
N HIS A 6 8.91 4.46 -6.47
CA HIS A 6 10.05 3.60 -6.74
C HIS A 6 11.17 4.45 -7.32
N GLN A 7 12.10 4.85 -6.47
CA GLN A 7 13.18 5.75 -6.86
C GLN A 7 14.52 5.25 -6.33
N PHE A 8 15.59 5.66 -6.99
CA PHE A 8 16.93 5.50 -6.47
C PHE A 8 17.73 6.78 -6.65
N ALA A 9 18.73 6.96 -5.80
CA ALA A 9 19.69 8.03 -5.87
C ALA A 9 21.12 7.47 -5.79
N LEU A 10 22.03 8.07 -6.54
CA LEU A 10 23.44 7.75 -6.52
C LEU A 10 24.21 8.89 -5.87
N TYR A 11 24.96 8.56 -4.82
CA TYR A 11 25.81 9.46 -4.07
C TYR A 11 27.27 9.09 -4.31
N GLN A 12 28.08 10.09 -4.66
CA GLN A 12 29.52 9.94 -4.83
C GLN A 12 30.25 10.83 -3.82
N LEU A 13 31.40 10.37 -3.33
CA LEU A 13 32.20 11.15 -2.39
C LEU A 13 32.59 12.51 -2.99
N LYS A 14 32.48 13.56 -2.20
CA LYS A 14 33.02 14.87 -2.55
C LYS A 14 34.55 14.77 -2.65
N ASP A 15 35.14 15.50 -3.58
CA ASP A 15 36.59 15.56 -3.75
C ASP A 15 37.22 16.51 -2.71
N LEU A 16 37.17 16.08 -1.45
CA LEU A 16 37.68 16.80 -0.29
C LEU A 16 38.86 16.04 0.32
N PRO A 17 39.89 16.74 0.83
CA PRO A 17 41.05 16.11 1.49
C PRO A 17 40.68 15.11 2.60
N GLU A 18 39.64 15.41 3.37
CA GLU A 18 39.14 14.63 4.50
C GLU A 18 38.57 13.27 4.05
N ASN A 19 38.00 13.23 2.84
CA ASN A 19 37.38 12.03 2.26
C ASN A 19 38.40 11.05 1.68
N ARG A 20 39.70 11.40 1.62
CA ARG A 20 40.75 10.50 1.12
C ARG A 20 40.85 9.19 1.88
N LEU A 21 40.48 9.20 3.16
CA LEU A 21 40.46 7.99 3.98
C LEU A 21 39.31 7.05 3.60
N ILE A 22 38.23 7.56 3.00
CA ILE A 22 37.03 6.79 2.63
C ILE A 22 37.13 6.30 1.18
N ARG A 23 37.71 7.13 0.31
CA ARG A 23 37.73 6.92 -1.14
C ARG A 23 38.35 5.58 -1.52
N PHE A 24 37.59 4.79 -2.29
CA PHE A 24 37.94 3.44 -2.75
C PHE A 24 38.31 2.45 -1.63
N ARG A 25 37.84 2.66 -0.40
CA ARG A 25 38.02 1.70 0.69
C ARG A 25 36.84 0.72 0.79
N PRO A 26 37.08 -0.58 1.04
CA PRO A 26 36.00 -1.51 1.40
C PRO A 26 35.34 -1.10 2.71
N TYR A 27 34.07 -1.45 2.91
CA TYR A 27 33.32 -1.05 4.10
C TYR A 27 33.93 -1.62 5.38
N GLU A 28 34.42 -2.87 5.33
CA GLU A 28 35.10 -3.53 6.45
C GLU A 28 36.31 -2.73 6.97
N THR A 29 37.03 -2.03 6.07
CA THR A 29 38.17 -1.19 6.46
C THR A 29 37.71 0.06 7.21
N LEU A 30 36.60 0.66 6.78
CA LEU A 30 36.01 1.82 7.45
C LEU A 30 35.54 1.46 8.85
N GLN A 31 34.90 0.30 9.01
CA GLN A 31 34.49 -0.23 10.30
C GLN A 31 35.67 -0.40 11.26
N LYS A 32 36.75 -1.07 10.81
CA LYS A 32 37.97 -1.25 11.63
C LYS A 32 38.63 0.05 12.07
N GLN A 33 38.46 1.11 11.27
CA GLN A 33 39.03 2.43 11.54
C GLN A 33 38.04 3.36 12.25
N ASN A 34 36.85 2.88 12.62
CA ASN A 34 35.75 3.67 13.18
C ASN A 34 35.37 4.89 12.33
N ILE A 35 35.51 4.76 11.00
CA ILE A 35 35.13 5.80 10.04
C ILE A 35 33.69 5.56 9.61
N GLN A 36 32.82 6.52 9.90
CA GLN A 36 31.41 6.46 9.53
C GLN A 36 31.18 6.97 8.10
N VAL A 37 30.35 6.26 7.35
CA VAL A 37 29.88 6.69 6.03
C VAL A 37 28.71 7.65 6.21
N ARG A 38 29.01 8.96 6.19
CA ARG A 38 27.99 10.00 6.43
C ARG A 38 27.62 10.75 5.17
N CYS A 39 26.33 11.07 5.00
CA CYS A 39 25.76 11.74 3.82
C CYS A 39 26.47 13.05 3.47
N GLU A 40 26.95 13.79 4.47
CA GLU A 40 27.53 15.13 4.32
C GLU A 40 28.85 15.08 3.54
N ASN A 41 29.52 13.94 3.55
CA ASN A 41 30.76 13.70 2.80
C ASN A 41 30.50 13.42 1.32
N TYR A 42 29.23 13.24 0.93
CA TYR A 42 28.82 12.83 -0.41
C TYR A 42 28.00 13.91 -1.12
N GLU A 43 27.94 13.79 -2.43
CA GLU A 43 27.11 14.60 -3.32
C GLU A 43 26.15 13.69 -4.08
N GLN A 44 24.86 14.06 -4.14
CA GLN A 44 23.88 13.35 -4.95
C GLN A 44 24.13 13.65 -6.44
N LYS A 45 24.71 12.70 -7.16
CA LYS A 45 25.04 12.84 -8.60
C LYS A 45 23.89 12.49 -9.53
N TYR A 46 22.97 11.65 -9.06
CA TYR A 46 21.82 11.25 -9.86
C TYR A 46 20.64 10.87 -8.98
N ILE A 47 19.43 11.12 -9.49
CA ILE A 47 18.18 10.59 -8.97
C ILE A 47 17.32 10.12 -10.15
N GLY A 48 16.71 8.95 -10.02
CA GLY A 48 15.89 8.37 -11.08
C GLY A 48 14.79 7.47 -10.54
N GLN A 49 13.92 7.06 -11.45
CA GLN A 49 12.89 6.05 -11.18
C GLN A 49 13.53 4.66 -11.30
N MET A 50 13.09 3.72 -10.47
CA MET A 50 13.43 2.29 -10.57
C MET A 50 12.16 1.47 -10.78
N GLY A 51 12.30 0.30 -11.39
CA GLY A 51 11.24 -0.71 -11.45
C GLY A 51 11.06 -1.42 -10.11
N GLU A 52 9.94 -2.13 -9.95
CA GLU A 52 9.64 -2.88 -8.72
C GLU A 52 10.66 -4.00 -8.45
N SER A 53 11.17 -4.64 -9.50
CA SER A 53 12.17 -5.72 -9.41
C SER A 53 13.62 -5.25 -9.52
N ASP A 54 13.86 -3.93 -9.56
CA ASP A 54 15.20 -3.39 -9.66
C ASP A 54 15.97 -3.61 -8.34
N THR A 55 17.13 -4.24 -8.47
CA THR A 55 18.10 -4.44 -7.38
C THR A 55 19.29 -3.49 -7.55
N PRO A 56 20.09 -3.23 -6.49
CA PRO A 56 21.32 -2.45 -6.61
C PRO A 56 22.25 -2.95 -7.73
N ALA A 57 22.36 -4.26 -7.90
CA ALA A 57 23.15 -4.88 -8.97
C ALA A 57 22.60 -4.58 -10.37
N SER A 58 21.28 -4.66 -10.55
CA SER A 58 20.63 -4.32 -11.82
C SER A 58 20.79 -2.84 -12.18
N ILE A 59 20.73 -1.95 -11.18
CA ILE A 59 20.94 -0.52 -11.36
C ILE A 59 22.39 -0.26 -11.76
N ARG A 60 23.37 -0.85 -11.04
CA ARG A 60 24.79 -0.73 -11.39
C ARG A 60 25.06 -1.17 -12.82
N LYS A 61 24.57 -2.36 -13.21
CA LYS A 61 24.70 -2.89 -14.56
C LYS A 61 24.14 -1.93 -15.63
N ARG A 62 22.97 -1.35 -15.39
CA ARG A 62 22.34 -0.38 -16.30
C ARG A 62 23.17 0.90 -16.45
N PHE A 63 23.80 1.39 -15.40
CA PHE A 63 24.71 2.55 -15.48
C PHE A 63 25.99 2.22 -16.25
N ASP A 64 26.53 1.02 -16.07
CA ASP A 64 27.75 0.59 -16.76
C ASP A 64 27.50 0.40 -18.26
N GLU A 65 26.33 -0.13 -18.65
CA GLU A 65 25.96 -0.36 -20.05
C GLU A 65 25.42 0.91 -20.75
N HIS A 66 24.56 1.67 -20.07
CA HIS A 66 23.80 2.79 -20.64
C HIS A 66 23.69 3.94 -19.63
N PRO A 67 24.79 4.67 -19.36
CA PRO A 67 24.76 5.77 -18.40
C PRO A 67 23.80 6.87 -18.86
N PRO A 68 22.96 7.42 -17.96
CA PRO A 68 22.06 8.52 -18.30
C PRO A 68 22.82 9.73 -18.84
N ARG A 69 22.30 10.40 -19.87
CA ARG A 69 22.96 11.60 -20.44
C ARG A 69 23.12 12.76 -19.45
N THR A 70 22.25 12.82 -18.45
CA THR A 70 22.29 13.83 -17.38
C THR A 70 23.25 13.46 -16.25
N PHE A 71 23.88 12.29 -16.31
CA PHE A 71 24.80 11.83 -15.29
C PHE A 71 26.17 12.52 -15.42
N GLY A 72 26.46 13.41 -14.48
CA GLY A 72 27.74 14.14 -14.39
C GLY A 72 28.77 13.52 -13.44
N GLY A 73 28.58 12.26 -13.03
CA GLY A 73 29.47 11.53 -12.12
C GLY A 73 30.39 10.55 -12.85
N HIS A 74 31.24 9.85 -12.08
CA HIS A 74 32.04 8.73 -12.61
C HIS A 74 31.25 7.41 -12.60
N SER A 75 31.73 6.37 -13.29
CA SER A 75 31.14 5.02 -13.19
C SER A 75 31.02 4.56 -11.74
N ILE A 76 29.96 3.81 -11.44
CA ILE A 76 29.68 3.35 -10.07
C ILE A 76 30.83 2.46 -9.58
N SER A 77 31.44 2.85 -8.47
CA SER A 77 32.69 2.26 -7.96
C SER A 77 32.69 2.12 -6.44
N VAL A 78 33.71 1.43 -5.91
CA VAL A 78 33.89 1.28 -4.46
C VAL A 78 33.86 2.66 -3.80
N SER A 79 33.19 2.77 -2.66
CA SER A 79 32.93 4.02 -1.92
C SER A 79 31.84 4.93 -2.45
N ASP A 80 31.13 4.55 -3.51
CA ASP A 80 29.84 5.17 -3.82
C ASP A 80 28.73 4.61 -2.91
N VAL A 81 27.63 5.35 -2.80
CA VAL A 81 26.44 4.89 -2.06
C VAL A 81 25.22 4.96 -2.97
N LEU A 82 24.51 3.85 -3.08
CA LEU A 82 23.27 3.74 -3.80
C LEU A 82 22.11 3.71 -2.80
N VAL A 83 21.21 4.66 -2.88
CA VAL A 83 20.04 4.75 -2.01
C VAL A 83 18.82 4.34 -2.81
N LEU A 84 18.13 3.29 -2.39
CA LEU A 84 16.89 2.83 -3.01
C LEU A 84 15.72 3.19 -2.11
N ASN A 85 14.65 3.68 -2.72
CA ASN A 85 13.34 3.87 -2.11
C ASN A 85 12.36 2.95 -2.81
N HIS A 86 11.94 1.89 -2.12
CA HIS A 86 10.94 0.96 -2.61
C HIS A 86 9.66 1.12 -1.78
N GLN A 87 8.65 1.77 -2.35
CA GLN A 87 7.35 2.00 -1.68
C GLN A 87 7.47 2.69 -0.32
N GLY A 88 8.41 3.63 -0.16
CA GLY A 88 8.63 4.35 1.10
C GLY A 88 9.65 3.70 2.04
N GLU A 89 10.11 2.48 1.75
CA GLU A 89 11.24 1.85 2.44
C GLU A 89 12.56 2.31 1.80
N VAL A 90 13.33 3.10 2.55
CA VAL A 90 14.62 3.64 2.09
C VAL A 90 15.75 2.78 2.63
N THR A 91 16.51 2.17 1.73
CA THR A 91 17.70 1.38 2.07
C THR A 91 18.92 1.95 1.36
N SER A 92 20.02 2.12 2.10
CA SER A 92 21.28 2.63 1.57
C SER A 92 22.27 1.48 1.40
N TYR A 93 22.95 1.44 0.26
CA TYR A 93 23.88 0.39 -0.12
C TYR A 93 25.24 1.01 -0.41
N TYR A 94 26.23 0.69 0.42
CA TYR A 94 27.62 0.98 0.13
C TYR A 94 28.10 0.08 -1.01
N VAL A 95 28.69 0.68 -2.04
CA VAL A 95 29.19 -0.06 -3.20
C VAL A 95 30.53 -0.67 -2.86
N GLU A 96 30.62 -1.99 -3.04
CA GLU A 96 31.87 -2.73 -2.99
C GLU A 96 32.30 -3.19 -4.39
N LYS A 97 33.48 -3.79 -4.48
CA LYS A 97 34.06 -4.21 -5.76
C LYS A 97 33.12 -5.17 -6.50
N ASP A 98 32.71 -6.21 -5.80
CA ASP A 98 31.93 -7.34 -6.34
C ASP A 98 30.51 -7.42 -5.75
N GLY A 99 30.07 -6.40 -5.02
CA GLY A 99 28.78 -6.44 -4.33
C GLY A 99 28.37 -5.13 -3.67
N PHE A 100 27.47 -5.25 -2.69
CA PHE A 100 26.91 -4.13 -1.93
C PHE A 100 26.79 -4.53 -0.46
N VAL A 101 27.03 -3.58 0.43
CA VAL A 101 26.79 -3.73 1.86
C VAL A 101 25.70 -2.75 2.26
N VAL A 102 24.66 -3.22 2.95
CA VAL A 102 23.62 -2.34 3.49
C VAL A 102 24.23 -1.49 4.60
N ILE A 103 24.03 -0.17 4.53
CA ILE A 103 24.49 0.77 5.54
C ILE A 103 23.34 1.53 6.16
N ALA A 104 23.42 1.63 7.48
CA ALA A 104 22.51 2.33 8.36
C ALA A 104 22.70 3.85 8.30
N GLY A 105 21.62 4.61 8.52
CA GLY A 105 21.73 6.03 8.91
C GLY A 105 22.47 6.94 7.92
N PHE A 106 22.59 6.51 6.65
CA PHE A 106 23.22 7.30 5.61
C PHE A 106 22.34 8.49 5.23
N ILE A 107 21.03 8.29 5.01
CA ILE A 107 20.09 9.39 4.84
C ILE A 107 19.49 9.72 6.20
N ARG A 108 19.87 10.89 6.75
CA ARG A 108 19.34 11.42 8.03
C ARG A 108 18.41 12.59 7.73
N THR A 109 17.15 12.51 8.15
CA THR A 109 16.30 13.70 8.21
C THR A 109 16.35 14.20 9.63
N GLY A 110 17.14 15.26 9.86
CA GLY A 110 17.19 15.91 11.17
C GLY A 110 15.83 16.50 11.53
N SER A 111 14.94 15.69 12.09
CA SER A 111 13.72 16.18 12.70
C SER A 111 14.12 16.77 14.04
N SER A 112 14.09 18.09 14.15
CA SER A 112 14.45 18.82 15.39
C SER A 112 13.61 18.43 16.61
N SER A 113 12.54 17.64 16.41
CA SER A 113 11.65 17.13 17.45
C SER A 113 11.80 15.63 17.73
N ALA A 114 12.76 14.94 17.12
CA ALA A 114 13.04 13.54 17.43
C ALA A 114 13.82 13.45 18.75
N LEU A 115 13.37 12.57 19.66
CA LEU A 115 14.07 12.27 20.91
C LEU A 115 15.25 11.34 20.67
N ILE A 116 15.13 10.47 19.66
CA ILE A 116 16.20 9.56 19.25
C ILE A 116 16.72 9.99 17.89
N SER A 117 18.05 9.99 17.79
CA SER A 117 18.80 10.18 16.56
C SER A 117 19.86 9.07 16.47
N PHE A 118 20.49 8.94 15.31
CA PHE A 118 21.58 7.97 15.15
C PHE A 118 22.78 8.24 16.07
N ASP A 119 22.98 9.49 16.51
CA ASP A 119 24.08 9.84 17.41
C ASP A 119 23.69 9.68 18.90
N THR A 120 22.49 9.15 19.18
CA THR A 120 21.99 8.93 20.54
C THR A 120 22.77 7.80 21.23
N THR A 121 23.42 8.13 22.34
CA THR A 121 24.07 7.20 23.27
C THR A 121 23.42 7.32 24.65
N ASP A 122 23.62 6.31 25.50
CA ASP A 122 23.15 6.28 26.89
C ASP A 122 21.63 6.45 27.07
N PHE A 123 20.86 6.01 26.07
CA PHE A 123 19.41 6.06 26.10
C PHE A 123 18.84 5.02 27.06
N HIS A 124 17.89 5.43 27.89
CA HIS A 124 17.21 4.53 28.82
C HIS A 124 15.83 4.17 28.26
N ILE A 125 15.55 2.88 28.16
CA ILE A 125 14.30 2.36 27.60
C ILE A 125 13.40 1.95 28.76
N GLU A 126 12.16 2.43 28.78
CA GLU A 126 11.21 2.08 29.82
C GLU A 126 10.98 0.56 29.88
N GLY A 127 11.20 -0.04 31.04
CA GLY A 127 11.05 -1.49 31.26
C GLY A 127 12.25 -2.34 30.85
N LYS A 128 13.34 -1.74 30.35
CA LYS A 128 14.61 -2.44 30.08
C LYS A 128 15.71 -1.84 30.95
N GLU A 129 16.51 -2.70 31.56
CA GLU A 129 17.64 -2.25 32.36
C GLU A 129 18.81 -1.81 31.46
N GLY A 130 19.62 -0.91 31.99
CA GLY A 130 20.84 -0.44 31.35
C GLY A 130 20.65 0.68 30.32
N SER A 131 21.77 1.00 29.69
CA SER A 131 21.90 2.08 28.71
C SER A 131 21.98 1.48 27.31
N TRP A 132 21.40 2.19 26.35
CA TRP A 132 21.29 1.74 24.97
C TRP A 132 21.83 2.82 24.03
N LEU A 133 22.48 2.40 22.95
CA LEU A 133 22.96 3.30 21.89
C LEU A 133 22.24 3.00 20.57
N ALA A 134 22.03 4.02 19.75
CA ALA A 134 21.52 3.82 18.39
C ALA A 134 22.64 3.24 17.51
N TYR A 135 22.46 2.00 17.06
CA TYR A 135 23.44 1.24 16.29
C TYR A 135 23.13 1.25 14.79
N ASP A 136 21.85 1.06 14.43
CA ASP A 136 21.37 1.05 13.05
C ASP A 136 20.10 1.92 12.94
N SER A 137 19.75 2.38 11.75
CA SER A 137 18.46 3.04 11.50
C SER A 137 17.95 2.77 10.09
N ILE A 138 16.63 2.66 9.98
CA ILE A 138 15.91 2.50 8.72
C ILE A 138 14.79 3.52 8.63
N ARG A 139 14.42 3.89 7.40
CA ARG A 139 13.27 4.75 7.14
C ARG A 139 12.18 3.99 6.38
N ILE A 140 10.96 4.01 6.91
CA ILE A 140 9.78 3.37 6.34
C ILE A 140 8.61 4.36 6.39
N ASP A 141 7.92 4.56 5.26
CA ASP A 141 6.82 5.51 5.09
C ASP A 141 7.12 6.94 5.59
N GLY A 142 8.37 7.35 5.44
CA GLY A 142 8.83 8.69 5.82
C GLY A 142 9.17 8.85 7.29
N ARG A 143 8.97 7.84 8.15
CA ARG A 143 9.38 7.81 9.56
C ARG A 143 10.67 7.02 9.75
N GLU A 144 11.53 7.51 10.63
CA GLU A 144 12.77 6.84 11.01
C GLU A 144 12.56 5.90 12.22
N PHE A 145 13.28 4.79 12.19
CA PHE A 145 13.29 3.77 13.23
C PHE A 145 14.74 3.43 13.55
N PHE A 146 15.03 3.23 14.83
CA PHE A 146 16.39 3.04 15.33
C PHE A 146 16.52 1.67 15.97
N LEU A 147 17.54 0.92 15.55
CA LEU A 147 17.96 -0.30 16.22
C LEU A 147 18.90 0.10 17.35
N MET A 148 18.54 -0.30 18.56
CA MET A 148 19.25 0.03 19.78
C MET A 148 20.04 -1.19 20.26
N GLU A 149 21.32 -0.98 20.54
CA GLU A 149 22.23 -1.98 21.10
C GLU A 149 22.53 -1.63 22.57
N HIS A 150 22.61 -2.66 23.42
CA HIS A 150 22.92 -2.48 24.83
C HIS A 150 24.39 -2.08 25.03
N THR A 151 24.68 -0.99 25.73
CA THR A 151 26.04 -0.44 25.80
C THR A 151 27.04 -1.35 26.53
N VAL A 152 26.57 -2.18 27.48
CA VAL A 152 27.44 -3.09 28.26
C VAL A 152 27.58 -4.47 27.64
N TYR A 153 26.52 -4.95 26.98
CA TYR A 153 26.44 -6.34 26.49
C TYR A 153 26.66 -6.42 24.99
N GLY A 154 26.52 -5.30 24.26
CA GLY A 154 26.71 -5.22 22.82
C GLY A 154 25.94 -6.31 22.09
N ALA A 155 26.64 -7.00 21.20
CA ALA A 155 26.14 -8.12 20.41
C ALA A 155 25.72 -9.37 21.21
N GLU A 156 26.04 -9.47 22.51
CA GLU A 156 25.58 -10.58 23.36
C GLU A 156 24.15 -10.38 23.88
N ALA A 157 23.62 -9.15 23.80
CA ALA A 157 22.23 -8.85 24.10
C ALA A 157 21.39 -8.77 22.82
N ALA A 158 20.10 -9.06 22.94
CA ALA A 158 19.17 -8.82 21.87
C ALA A 158 18.97 -7.30 21.69
N ASN A 159 19.00 -6.84 20.44
CA ASN A 159 18.73 -5.45 20.11
C ASN A 159 17.23 -5.15 20.20
N VAL A 160 16.87 -3.88 20.24
CA VAL A 160 15.47 -3.44 20.25
C VAL A 160 15.23 -2.34 19.23
N VAL A 161 14.04 -2.24 18.68
CA VAL A 161 13.70 -1.21 17.69
C VAL A 161 12.78 -0.17 18.31
N LEU A 162 13.21 1.09 18.22
CA LEU A 162 12.47 2.27 18.69
C LEU A 162 12.05 3.16 17.52
N ASP A 163 10.99 3.94 17.69
CA ASP A 163 10.68 5.06 16.79
C ASP A 163 11.45 6.35 17.18
N GLU A 164 11.33 7.41 16.35
CA GLU A 164 11.93 8.74 16.61
C GLU A 164 11.58 9.34 17.98
N GLN A 165 10.48 8.90 18.61
CA GLN A 165 10.02 9.39 19.92
C GLN A 165 10.46 8.47 21.08
N GLY A 166 11.24 7.43 20.77
CA GLY A 166 11.73 6.47 21.76
C GLY A 166 10.70 5.44 22.22
N LYS A 167 9.61 5.26 21.47
CA LYS A 167 8.64 4.20 21.75
C LYS A 167 9.16 2.86 21.22
N LEU A 168 9.11 1.84 22.07
CA LEU A 168 9.45 0.47 21.72
C LEU A 168 8.44 -0.11 20.72
N ILE A 169 8.95 -0.55 19.55
CA ILE A 169 8.17 -1.14 18.46
C ILE A 169 8.38 -2.65 18.41
N VAL A 170 9.64 -3.09 18.47
CA VAL A 170 10.02 -4.50 18.39
C VAL A 170 11.04 -4.80 19.48
N ASP A 171 10.84 -5.93 20.16
CA ASP A 171 11.76 -6.47 21.15
C ASP A 171 12.46 -7.73 20.61
N ASP A 172 13.56 -8.13 21.25
CA ASP A 172 14.34 -9.34 20.97
C ASP A 172 14.83 -9.48 19.50
N VAL A 173 15.49 -8.43 18.98
CA VAL A 173 16.00 -8.38 17.60
C VAL A 173 17.46 -8.86 17.52
N PHE A 174 17.70 -9.98 16.86
CA PHE A 174 19.04 -10.55 16.68
C PHE A 174 19.68 -10.28 15.32
N HIS A 175 18.87 -10.00 14.30
CA HIS A 175 19.31 -9.90 12.89
C HIS A 175 19.10 -8.52 12.27
N GLY A 176 18.99 -7.49 13.11
CA GLY A 176 18.75 -6.10 12.68
C GLY A 176 17.39 -5.95 11.97
N PHE A 177 17.35 -5.11 10.93
CA PHE A 177 16.14 -4.89 10.14
C PHE A 177 15.89 -6.00 9.13
N ASP A 178 15.62 -7.21 9.60
CA ASP A 178 15.20 -8.33 8.77
C ASP A 178 13.75 -8.15 8.25
N GLU A 179 13.28 -9.06 7.41
CA GLU A 179 11.93 -8.98 6.84
C GLU A 179 10.83 -9.08 7.91
N THR A 180 11.10 -9.76 9.03
CA THR A 180 10.14 -9.92 10.13
C THR A 180 9.97 -8.62 10.92
N VAL A 181 11.08 -7.97 11.27
CA VAL A 181 11.12 -6.66 11.92
C VAL A 181 10.50 -5.60 11.02
N LYS A 182 10.83 -5.60 9.72
CA LYS A 182 10.22 -4.70 8.73
C LYS A 182 8.70 -4.89 8.64
N ALA A 183 8.21 -6.13 8.67
CA ALA A 183 6.78 -6.41 8.66
C ALA A 183 6.08 -5.89 9.93
N GLN A 184 6.72 -6.03 11.10
CA GLN A 184 6.20 -5.50 12.37
C GLN A 184 6.17 -3.96 12.37
N ILE A 185 7.21 -3.30 11.85
CA ILE A 185 7.23 -1.85 11.69
C ILE A 185 6.11 -1.39 10.74
N LYS A 186 5.90 -2.08 9.61
CA LYS A 186 4.80 -1.80 8.69
C LYS A 186 3.43 -1.97 9.36
N ALA A 187 3.26 -3.00 10.19
CA ALA A 187 2.04 -3.20 10.98
C ALA A 187 1.84 -2.11 12.04
N TYR A 188 2.92 -1.59 12.64
CA TYR A 188 2.87 -0.46 13.58
C TYR A 188 2.43 0.84 12.89
N LEU A 189 2.94 1.10 11.68
CA LEU A 189 2.57 2.26 10.86
C LEU A 189 1.11 2.18 10.38
N SER A 190 0.61 0.98 10.12
CA SER A 190 -0.76 0.70 9.67
C SER A 190 -1.51 -0.17 10.67
N PRO A 191 -1.90 0.37 11.85
CA PRO A 191 -2.61 -0.43 12.85
C PRO A 191 -3.95 -0.93 12.29
N PRO A 192 -4.41 -2.14 12.68
CA PRO A 192 -5.61 -2.78 12.13
C PRO A 192 -6.93 -2.02 12.36
N GLY A 193 -6.91 -0.84 12.99
CA GLY A 193 -8.06 0.07 13.14
C GLY A 193 -8.17 1.16 12.06
N ASN A 194 -7.17 1.32 11.18
CA ASN A 194 -7.23 2.23 10.03
C ASN A 194 -7.25 1.44 8.71
N THR A 195 -8.06 0.39 8.67
CA THR A 195 -8.67 0.01 7.41
C THR A 195 -9.67 1.11 7.05
N LEU A 196 -9.19 2.15 6.37
CA LEU A 196 -9.98 2.58 5.22
C LEU A 196 -10.23 1.29 4.43
N PRO A 197 -11.49 0.91 4.17
CA PRO A 197 -11.79 -0.23 3.31
C PRO A 197 -10.84 -0.15 2.11
N PRO A 198 -10.24 -1.28 1.65
CA PRO A 198 -9.30 -1.27 0.53
C PRO A 198 -9.89 -0.31 -0.47
N GLU A 199 -9.20 0.80 -0.80
CA GLU A 199 -9.73 1.91 -1.57
C GLU A 199 -10.55 1.22 -2.66
N ARG A 200 -11.89 1.16 -2.46
CA ARG A 200 -12.74 0.66 -3.51
C ARG A 200 -12.37 1.70 -4.52
N LYS A 201 -11.70 1.31 -5.60
CA LYS A 201 -11.65 2.14 -6.79
C LYS A 201 -13.13 2.40 -7.01
N GLU A 202 -13.64 3.50 -6.47
CA GLU A 202 -14.95 3.97 -6.77
C GLU A 202 -14.78 4.13 -8.25
N LYS A 203 -15.38 3.18 -8.99
CA LYS A 203 -15.46 3.32 -10.43
C LYS A 203 -15.94 4.75 -10.59
N PRO A 204 -15.15 5.63 -11.25
CA PRO A 204 -15.54 7.03 -11.38
C PRO A 204 -17.00 7.02 -11.80
N PRO A 205 -17.91 7.80 -11.19
CA PRO A 205 -19.34 7.63 -11.38
C PRO A 205 -19.64 7.62 -12.87
N LEU A 206 -19.80 6.41 -13.41
CA LEU A 206 -19.87 6.22 -14.85
C LEU A 206 -21.18 6.85 -15.27
N GLU A 207 -21.13 7.77 -16.22
CA GLU A 207 -22.33 8.27 -16.86
C GLU A 207 -23.11 7.08 -17.45
N ASN A 208 -24.44 7.19 -17.56
CA ASN A 208 -25.31 6.05 -17.91
C ASN A 208 -24.87 5.32 -19.20
N TRP A 209 -24.21 6.02 -20.13
CA TRP A 209 -23.70 5.46 -21.37
C TRP A 209 -22.40 4.65 -21.21
N GLN A 210 -21.51 4.97 -20.25
CA GLN A 210 -20.30 4.18 -19.98
C GLN A 210 -20.63 2.82 -19.34
N LYS A 211 -21.68 2.78 -18.51
CA LYS A 211 -22.20 1.52 -17.93
C LYS A 211 -22.72 0.55 -18.99
N ALA A 212 -23.22 1.06 -20.11
CA ALA A 212 -23.73 0.23 -21.21
C ALA A 212 -22.59 -0.45 -22.00
N TYR A 213 -21.40 0.16 -22.05
CA TYR A 213 -20.25 -0.37 -22.78
C TYR A 213 -19.53 -1.49 -21.98
N GLU A 214 -19.43 -1.36 -20.66
CA GLU A 214 -18.87 -2.41 -19.78
C GLU A 214 -19.75 -3.66 -19.69
N ASN A 215 -21.08 -3.51 -19.73
CA ASN A 215 -22.01 -4.61 -19.51
C ASN A 215 -22.36 -5.42 -20.77
N GLY A 216 -21.82 -5.07 -21.95
CA GLY A 216 -21.67 -5.96 -23.10
C GLY A 216 -22.89 -6.74 -23.62
N GLU A 217 -24.13 -6.45 -23.22
CA GLU A 217 -25.27 -7.34 -23.53
C GLU A 217 -26.60 -6.60 -23.75
N TYR A 218 -26.61 -5.59 -24.62
CA TYR A 218 -27.90 -5.09 -25.15
C TYR A 218 -28.57 -6.11 -26.08
N LEU A 219 -27.81 -7.04 -26.67
CA LEU A 219 -28.34 -8.11 -27.52
C LEU A 219 -28.99 -9.24 -26.72
N ARG A 220 -28.49 -9.55 -25.51
CA ARG A 220 -29.02 -10.67 -24.71
C ARG A 220 -30.37 -10.36 -24.06
N SER A 221 -30.67 -9.09 -23.83
CA SER A 221 -31.96 -8.64 -23.26
C SER A 221 -33.06 -8.52 -24.33
N ALA A 222 -32.71 -8.33 -25.60
CA ALA A 222 -33.66 -8.45 -26.70
C ALA A 222 -34.06 -9.92 -26.96
N GLU A 223 -33.12 -10.86 -26.92
CA GLU A 223 -33.43 -12.29 -27.09
C GLU A 223 -34.23 -12.88 -25.92
N ILE A 224 -34.04 -12.41 -24.68
CA ILE A 224 -34.75 -12.95 -23.50
C ILE A 224 -36.16 -12.37 -23.31
N THR A 225 -36.51 -11.28 -24.00
CA THR A 225 -37.84 -10.66 -23.87
C THR A 225 -38.88 -11.24 -24.82
N GLU A 226 -38.49 -12.03 -25.82
CA GLU A 226 -39.44 -12.66 -26.76
C GLU A 226 -39.96 -14.04 -26.33
N GLU A 227 -39.37 -14.70 -25.33
CA GLU A 227 -39.79 -16.04 -24.92
C GLU A 227 -40.25 -16.11 -23.47
N GLN A 228 -41.47 -15.60 -23.23
CA GLN A 228 -42.18 -15.81 -21.96
C GLN A 228 -42.88 -17.16 -21.87
N ASN A 229 -42.79 -18.02 -22.89
CA ASN A 229 -43.46 -19.32 -22.89
C ASN A 229 -42.77 -20.36 -23.78
N TYR A 230 -41.68 -20.96 -23.32
CA TYR A 230 -41.05 -22.09 -24.01
C TYR A 230 -41.90 -23.37 -24.01
N ASN A 231 -43.01 -23.44 -23.26
CA ASN A 231 -43.93 -24.58 -23.27
C ASN A 231 -45.39 -24.09 -23.37
N MET A 232 -45.79 -23.66 -24.57
CA MET A 232 -47.18 -23.35 -24.94
C MET A 232 -48.09 -24.59 -24.97
N ILE A 233 -48.19 -25.34 -23.86
CA ILE A 233 -48.98 -26.59 -23.83
C ILE A 233 -50.12 -26.57 -22.81
N ASP A 234 -50.09 -25.78 -21.72
CA ASP A 234 -51.11 -25.95 -20.66
C ASP A 234 -51.68 -24.65 -20.02
N GLY A 235 -51.46 -23.47 -20.62
CA GLY A 235 -52.16 -22.24 -20.23
C GLY A 235 -52.00 -21.78 -18.76
N ARG A 236 -51.04 -22.32 -18.00
CA ARG A 236 -50.80 -21.97 -16.58
C ARG A 236 -49.47 -21.23 -16.39
N MET A 237 -49.55 -20.07 -15.72
CA MET A 237 -48.43 -19.19 -15.36
C MET A 237 -47.68 -19.71 -14.12
N ASN A 238 -46.49 -20.30 -14.28
CA ASN A 238 -45.74 -20.91 -13.17
C ASN A 238 -44.57 -20.05 -12.63
N ASN A 239 -44.34 -18.83 -13.14
CA ASN A 239 -43.19 -18.00 -12.75
C ASN A 239 -43.55 -16.78 -11.88
N LEU A 240 -44.67 -16.81 -11.16
CA LEU A 240 -44.94 -15.82 -10.11
C LEU A 240 -44.07 -16.13 -8.88
N PRO A 241 -43.42 -15.13 -8.26
CA PRO A 241 -42.70 -15.36 -7.01
C PRO A 241 -43.69 -15.91 -5.96
N PRO A 242 -43.38 -17.04 -5.28
CA PRO A 242 -44.34 -17.76 -4.44
C PRO A 242 -44.74 -16.99 -3.17
N LYS A 243 -44.08 -15.86 -2.88
CA LYS A 243 -44.32 -15.04 -1.68
C LYS A 243 -44.30 -13.56 -2.05
N PRO A 244 -45.19 -12.74 -1.45
CA PRO A 244 -45.17 -11.30 -1.62
C PRO A 244 -43.86 -10.72 -1.08
N ARG A 245 -43.36 -9.68 -1.76
CA ARG A 245 -42.12 -9.00 -1.40
C ARG A 245 -42.33 -8.22 -0.12
N LYS A 246 -41.51 -8.51 0.90
CA LYS A 246 -41.54 -7.81 2.20
C LYS A 246 -40.42 -6.76 2.25
N ILE A 247 -40.80 -5.53 2.59
CA ILE A 247 -39.87 -4.44 2.91
C ILE A 247 -39.87 -4.32 4.44
N GLY A 248 -38.84 -4.87 5.09
CA GLY A 248 -38.80 -4.98 6.56
C GLY A 248 -39.96 -5.81 7.10
N LYS A 249 -40.75 -5.24 8.02
CA LYS A 249 -41.95 -5.88 8.61
C LYS A 249 -43.25 -5.64 7.81
N ARG A 250 -43.22 -4.88 6.71
CA ARG A 250 -44.41 -4.50 5.92
C ARG A 250 -44.41 -5.13 4.52
N ILE A 251 -45.59 -5.52 4.04
CA ILE A 251 -45.79 -6.01 2.67
C ILE A 251 -45.85 -4.82 1.71
N SER A 252 -45.29 -4.96 0.50
CA SER A 252 -45.37 -3.95 -0.55
C SER A 252 -46.83 -3.51 -0.80
N VAL A 253 -47.04 -2.22 -1.03
CA VAL A 253 -48.36 -1.66 -1.36
C VAL A 253 -48.92 -2.30 -2.64
N LEU A 254 -48.06 -2.57 -3.64
CA LEU A 254 -48.46 -3.27 -4.87
C LEU A 254 -48.94 -4.69 -4.59
N ASP A 255 -48.20 -5.46 -3.78
CA ASP A 255 -48.60 -6.84 -3.46
C ASP A 255 -49.92 -6.86 -2.67
N ARG A 256 -50.10 -5.88 -1.77
CA ARG A 256 -51.37 -5.72 -1.04
C ARG A 256 -52.53 -5.34 -1.96
N LEU A 257 -52.28 -4.54 -2.99
CA LEU A 257 -53.26 -4.18 -4.01
C LEU A 257 -53.64 -5.42 -4.85
N HIS A 258 -52.66 -6.20 -5.31
CA HIS A 258 -52.90 -7.41 -6.08
C HIS A 258 -53.65 -8.48 -5.30
N LEU A 259 -53.31 -8.67 -4.02
CA LEU A 259 -54.06 -9.57 -3.13
C LEU A 259 -55.53 -9.12 -2.98
N LYS A 260 -55.77 -7.81 -2.83
CA LYS A 260 -57.13 -7.27 -2.73
C LYS A 260 -57.89 -7.39 -4.06
N GLN A 261 -57.22 -7.17 -5.20
CA GLN A 261 -57.81 -7.37 -6.53
C GLN A 261 -58.18 -8.84 -6.77
N ALA A 262 -57.33 -9.79 -6.35
CA ALA A 262 -57.61 -11.22 -6.43
C ALA A 262 -58.81 -11.61 -5.55
N GLU A 263 -58.88 -11.09 -4.32
CA GLU A 263 -60.03 -11.31 -3.42
C GLU A 263 -61.33 -10.77 -4.01
N ILE A 264 -61.29 -9.59 -4.65
CA ILE A 264 -62.47 -9.01 -5.31
C ILE A 264 -62.85 -9.84 -6.54
N ALA A 265 -61.88 -10.33 -7.32
CA ALA A 265 -62.13 -11.17 -8.48
C ALA A 265 -62.78 -12.52 -8.11
N GLU A 266 -62.35 -13.15 -7.01
CA GLU A 266 -63.01 -14.36 -6.50
C GLU A 266 -64.45 -14.08 -6.04
N LYS A 267 -64.69 -12.95 -5.36
CA LYS A 267 -66.04 -12.59 -4.88
C LYS A 267 -67.01 -12.21 -6.00
N THR A 268 -66.52 -11.63 -7.09
CA THR A 268 -67.36 -11.07 -8.17
C THR A 268 -67.42 -11.97 -9.40
N GLY A 269 -66.60 -13.02 -9.47
CA GLY A 269 -66.53 -13.93 -10.62
C GLY A 269 -66.03 -13.27 -11.91
N ARG A 270 -65.54 -12.03 -11.85
CA ARG A 270 -65.00 -11.26 -12.99
C ARG A 270 -63.52 -10.99 -12.78
N ALA A 271 -62.72 -11.12 -13.84
CA ALA A 271 -61.28 -10.87 -13.78
C ALA A 271 -60.99 -9.38 -13.50
N ALA A 272 -60.01 -9.09 -12.62
CA ALA A 272 -59.57 -7.73 -12.28
C ALA A 272 -59.39 -6.75 -13.48
N PRO A 273 -58.85 -7.16 -14.66
CA PRO A 273 -58.77 -6.26 -15.81
C PRO A 273 -60.13 -5.88 -16.41
N GLN A 274 -61.17 -6.72 -16.27
CA GLN A 274 -62.51 -6.40 -16.77
C GLN A 274 -63.21 -5.34 -15.90
N MET A 275 -63.04 -5.42 -14.57
CA MET A 275 -63.57 -4.41 -13.64
C MET A 275 -62.88 -3.04 -13.79
N ALA A 276 -61.57 -3.03 -13.98
CA ALA A 276 -60.82 -1.78 -14.19
C ALA A 276 -61.19 -1.08 -15.51
N ALA A 277 -61.46 -1.86 -16.56
CA ALA A 277 -61.92 -1.33 -17.84
C ALA A 277 -63.38 -0.81 -17.76
N GLU A 278 -64.27 -1.49 -17.03
CA GLU A 278 -65.65 -1.02 -16.77
C GLU A 278 -65.68 0.27 -15.94
N GLU A 279 -64.89 0.37 -14.85
CA GLU A 279 -64.82 1.58 -14.02
C GLU A 279 -64.27 2.80 -14.80
N ASP A 280 -63.27 2.61 -15.66
CA ASP A 280 -62.67 3.70 -16.45
C ASP A 280 -63.62 4.16 -17.58
N LEU A 281 -64.41 3.23 -18.15
CA LEU A 281 -65.50 3.55 -19.09
C LEU A 281 -66.65 4.33 -18.43
N GLU A 282 -67.02 3.99 -17.19
CA GLU A 282 -68.05 4.72 -16.44
C GLU A 282 -67.60 6.12 -16.01
N ARG A 283 -66.34 6.30 -15.62
CA ARG A 283 -65.79 7.63 -15.29
C ARG A 283 -65.76 8.57 -16.49
N ARG A 284 -65.54 8.05 -17.70
CA ARG A 284 -65.55 8.84 -18.95
C ARG A 284 -66.95 9.18 -19.46
N ARG A 285 -68.01 8.64 -18.84
CA ARG A 285 -69.42 8.88 -19.19
C ARG A 285 -70.11 9.92 -18.30
N LYS A 286 -69.47 10.39 -17.23
CA LYS A 286 -69.90 11.55 -16.44
C LYS A 286 -69.15 12.79 -16.87
#